data_AF-A0A1Q3EDU5-F1
#
_entry.id   AF-A0A1Q3EDU5-F1
#
_cell.length_a   1.000
_cell.length_b   1.000
_cell.length_c   1.000
_cell.angle_alpha   90.00
_cell.angle_beta   90.00
_cell.angle_gamma   90.00
#
_symmetry.space_group_name_H-M   'P 1'
#
loop_
_entity.id
_entity.type
_entity.pdbx_description
1 polymer ?
#
loop_
_entity_poly.entity_id
_entity_poly.type
_entity_poly.pdbx_seq_one_letter_code
_entity_poly.pdbx_strand_id
1 'polypeptide(L)'
;MRIDVDLCGYYLIMWRRAEHLQNVVTTLQILTSRLSDTNARMRSYYEAHLPDIVELETHTKAIAEVDLENANVMKISQATKTLWYEAEQFRVPDLWHIASPPRQKVLAMRQKLFGTGGRRFPQGVHGAHGRFNRVQKTLDGRERLVDSEGKTESEVEEERKIDEDGVFISPPKEDVEDVVEHPSIKPMWLLRFFTSWVNWRPSAGSGDDGGVFANPFIL
;
A
#
# COMPACT_ATOMS: atom_id res chain seq x y z
N MET A 1 48.47 -85.84 -27.55
CA MET A 1 49.24 -84.57 -27.57
C MET A 1 48.41 -83.37 -27.99
N ARG A 2 47.86 -83.27 -29.23
CA ARG A 2 47.04 -82.09 -29.61
C ARG A 2 45.79 -81.90 -28.73
N ILE A 3 45.10 -83.01 -28.45
CA ILE A 3 43.91 -83.06 -27.59
C ILE A 3 44.21 -82.60 -26.16
N ASP A 4 45.38 -82.94 -25.62
CA ASP A 4 45.77 -82.59 -24.24
C ASP A 4 46.08 -81.08 -24.11
N VAL A 5 46.69 -80.49 -25.15
CA VAL A 5 46.97 -79.04 -25.21
C VAL A 5 45.68 -78.25 -25.31
N ASP A 6 44.73 -78.72 -26.13
CA ASP A 6 43.42 -78.07 -26.28
C ASP A 6 42.62 -78.15 -24.97
N LEU A 7 42.59 -79.33 -24.31
CA LEU A 7 41.95 -79.51 -23.00
C LEU A 7 42.57 -78.62 -21.91
N CYS A 8 43.90 -78.52 -21.88
CA CYS A 8 44.60 -77.64 -20.94
C CYS A 8 44.27 -76.16 -21.21
N GLY A 9 44.18 -75.76 -22.48
CA GLY A 9 43.73 -74.43 -22.88
C GLY A 9 42.31 -74.11 -22.43
N TYR A 10 41.36 -75.04 -22.63
CA TYR A 10 39.99 -74.89 -22.14
C TYR A 10 39.92 -74.81 -20.61
N TYR A 11 40.72 -75.60 -19.89
CA TYR A 11 40.77 -75.57 -18.43
C TYR A 11 41.26 -74.22 -17.91
N LEU A 12 42.31 -73.65 -18.50
CA LEU A 12 42.82 -72.32 -18.14
C LEU A 12 41.78 -71.22 -18.41
N ILE A 13 41.05 -71.29 -19.52
CA ILE A 13 39.98 -70.34 -19.83
C ILE A 13 38.85 -70.45 -18.81
N MET A 14 38.43 -71.66 -18.46
CA MET A 14 37.37 -71.90 -17.48
C MET A 14 37.79 -71.40 -16.10
N TRP A 15 39.03 -71.65 -15.68
CA TRP A 15 39.55 -71.20 -14.40
C TRP A 15 39.62 -69.67 -14.32
N ARG A 16 40.13 -69.01 -15.37
CA ARG A 16 40.17 -67.54 -15.45
C ARG A 16 38.77 -66.92 -15.48
N ARG A 17 37.80 -67.55 -16.14
CA ARG A 17 36.40 -67.11 -16.16
C ARG A 17 35.75 -67.27 -14.79
N ALA A 18 36.02 -68.37 -14.08
CA ALA A 18 35.52 -68.59 -12.73
C ALA A 18 36.04 -67.50 -11.77
N GLU A 19 37.35 -67.20 -11.82
CA GLU A 19 37.95 -66.13 -11.03
C GLU A 19 37.36 -64.75 -11.40
N HIS A 20 37.19 -64.45 -12.68
CA HIS A 20 36.56 -63.20 -13.12
C HIS A 20 35.12 -63.06 -12.62
N LEU A 21 34.30 -64.11 -12.74
CA LEU A 21 32.92 -64.09 -12.22
C LEU A 21 32.89 -63.88 -10.71
N GLN A 22 33.82 -64.50 -9.98
CA GLN A 22 33.94 -64.29 -8.54
C GLN A 22 34.28 -62.84 -8.20
N ASN A 23 35.21 -62.22 -8.93
CA ASN A 23 35.53 -60.79 -8.78
C ASN A 23 34.35 -59.87 -9.15
N VAL A 24 33.55 -60.23 -10.16
CA VAL A 24 32.33 -59.48 -10.51
C VAL A 24 31.28 -59.60 -9.39
N VAL A 25 31.08 -60.79 -8.83
CA VAL A 25 30.14 -60.99 -7.73
C VAL A 25 30.57 -60.20 -6.49
N THR A 26 31.85 -60.20 -6.14
CA THR A 26 32.33 -59.44 -4.97
C THR A 26 32.19 -57.94 -5.16
N THR A 27 32.51 -57.41 -6.35
CA THR A 27 32.30 -55.98 -6.65
C THR A 27 30.83 -55.60 -6.62
N LEU A 28 29.93 -56.43 -7.16
CA LEU A 28 28.49 -56.21 -7.07
C LEU A 28 28.00 -56.24 -5.62
N GLN A 29 28.49 -57.14 -4.77
CA GLN A 29 28.13 -57.19 -3.35
C GLN A 29 28.57 -55.93 -2.60
N ILE A 30 29.78 -55.44 -2.87
CA ILE A 30 30.28 -54.18 -2.30
C ILE A 30 29.42 -53.00 -2.76
N LEU A 31 29.12 -52.89 -4.05
CA LEU A 31 28.27 -51.82 -4.57
C LEU A 31 26.85 -51.88 -3.97
N THR A 32 26.28 -53.08 -3.87
CA THR A 32 24.94 -53.28 -3.33
C THR A 32 24.86 -52.88 -1.86
N SER A 33 25.84 -53.29 -1.05
CA SER A 33 25.90 -52.89 0.37
C SER A 33 26.07 -51.38 0.55
N ARG A 34 26.95 -50.76 -0.25
CA ARG A 34 27.12 -49.29 -0.23
C ARG A 34 25.84 -48.56 -0.64
N LEU A 35 25.15 -49.04 -1.67
CA LEU A 35 23.89 -48.47 -2.13
C LEU A 35 22.77 -48.65 -1.10
N SER A 36 22.69 -49.81 -0.44
CA SER A 36 21.70 -50.02 0.61
C SER A 36 21.96 -49.11 1.81
N ASP A 37 23.22 -48.95 2.23
CA ASP A 37 23.59 -48.11 3.36
C ASP A 37 23.32 -46.64 3.08
N THR A 38 23.70 -46.15 1.90
CA THR A 38 23.45 -44.77 1.48
C THR A 38 21.94 -44.50 1.37
N ASN A 39 21.16 -45.42 0.82
CA ASN A 39 19.72 -45.28 0.73
C ASN A 39 19.06 -45.28 2.12
N ALA A 40 19.47 -46.17 3.02
CA ALA A 40 19.01 -46.17 4.41
C ALA A 40 19.32 -44.85 5.12
N ARG A 41 20.54 -44.32 4.93
CA ARG A 41 20.95 -43.03 5.48
C ARG A 41 20.15 -41.85 4.91
N MET A 42 19.88 -41.85 3.61
CA MET A 42 19.05 -40.80 2.99
C MET A 42 17.62 -40.84 3.51
N ARG A 43 17.04 -42.04 3.65
CA ARG A 43 15.71 -42.21 4.23
C ARG A 43 15.66 -41.74 5.67
N SER A 44 16.59 -42.17 6.52
CA SER A 44 16.62 -41.72 7.92
C SER A 44 16.82 -40.22 8.04
N TYR A 45 17.66 -39.63 7.18
CA TYR A 45 17.88 -38.18 7.16
C TYR A 45 16.61 -37.44 6.74
N TYR A 46 15.94 -37.92 5.69
CA TYR A 46 14.66 -37.35 5.25
C TYR A 46 13.60 -37.43 6.35
N GLU A 47 13.42 -38.61 6.95
CA GLU A 47 12.47 -38.83 8.04
C GLU A 47 12.76 -37.96 9.25
N ALA A 48 14.04 -37.73 9.57
CA ALA A 48 14.44 -36.83 10.66
C ALA A 48 14.08 -35.36 10.40
N HIS A 49 14.07 -34.91 9.13
CA HIS A 49 13.81 -33.51 8.76
C HIS A 49 12.40 -33.27 8.21
N LEU A 50 11.56 -34.32 8.12
CA LEU A 50 10.14 -34.17 7.83
C LEU A 50 9.43 -33.11 8.71
N PRO A 51 9.62 -33.06 10.04
CA PRO A 51 8.96 -32.03 10.85
C PRO A 51 9.38 -30.62 10.45
N ASP A 52 10.67 -30.38 10.21
CA ASP A 52 11.19 -29.06 9.79
C ASP A 52 10.61 -28.62 8.45
N ILE A 53 10.46 -29.56 7.50
CA ILE A 53 9.84 -29.28 6.20
C ILE A 53 8.37 -28.89 6.37
N VAL A 54 7.62 -29.61 7.22
CA VAL A 54 6.22 -29.29 7.51
C VAL A 54 6.11 -27.93 8.21
N GLU A 55 7.00 -27.63 9.15
CA GLU A 55 7.06 -26.32 9.80
C GLU A 55 7.32 -25.20 8.77
N LEU A 56 8.29 -25.37 7.87
CA LEU A 56 8.56 -24.43 6.78
C LEU A 56 7.35 -24.26 5.83
N GLU A 57 6.62 -25.33 5.53
CA GLU A 57 5.39 -25.26 4.76
C GLU A 57 4.30 -24.44 5.48
N THR A 58 4.22 -24.53 6.81
CA THR A 58 3.27 -23.70 7.57
C THR A 58 3.69 -22.23 7.58
N HIS A 59 4.98 -21.94 7.77
CA HIS A 59 5.48 -20.57 7.74
C HIS A 59 5.32 -19.93 6.36
N THR A 60 5.58 -20.66 5.28
CA THR A 60 5.41 -20.15 3.92
C THR A 60 3.94 -19.83 3.60
N LYS A 61 2.99 -20.62 4.11
CA LYS A 61 1.56 -20.29 4.02
C LYS A 61 1.21 -19.01 4.77
N ALA A 62 1.70 -18.85 6.00
CA ALA A 62 1.46 -17.64 6.79
C ALA A 62 2.06 -16.39 6.11
N ILE A 63 3.26 -16.50 5.53
CA ILE A 63 3.88 -15.41 4.77
C ILE A 63 3.02 -15.05 3.55
N ALA A 64 2.52 -16.05 2.81
CA ALA A 64 1.67 -15.81 1.66
C ALA A 64 0.34 -15.09 2.03
N GLU A 65 -0.24 -15.41 3.20
CA GLU A 65 -1.42 -14.71 3.73
C GLU A 65 -1.10 -13.25 4.06
N VAL A 66 0.02 -12.99 4.74
CA VAL A 66 0.48 -11.63 5.06
C VAL A 66 0.76 -10.82 3.79
N ASP A 67 1.37 -11.42 2.77
CA ASP A 67 1.63 -10.76 1.49
C ASP A 67 0.34 -10.41 0.73
N LEU A 68 -0.66 -11.27 0.80
CA LEU A 68 -1.98 -11.01 0.24
C LEU A 68 -2.64 -9.81 0.95
N GLU A 69 -2.62 -9.78 2.28
CA GLU A 69 -3.15 -8.66 3.05
C GLU A 69 -2.39 -7.37 2.78
N ASN A 70 -1.06 -7.42 2.69
CA ASN A 70 -0.23 -6.27 2.31
C ASN A 70 -0.59 -5.74 0.93
N ALA A 71 -0.83 -6.61 -0.05
CA ALA A 71 -1.30 -6.19 -1.37
C ALA A 71 -2.66 -5.48 -1.31
N ASN A 72 -3.57 -5.92 -0.43
CA ASN A 72 -4.86 -5.26 -0.22
C ASN A 72 -4.70 -3.90 0.47
N VAL A 73 -3.84 -3.80 1.48
CA VAL A 73 -3.51 -2.52 2.14
C VAL A 73 -2.91 -1.53 1.15
N MET A 74 -2.04 -1.98 0.23
CA MET A 74 -1.49 -1.11 -0.80
C MET A 74 -2.56 -0.57 -1.75
N LYS A 75 -3.53 -1.40 -2.15
CA LYS A 75 -4.68 -0.96 -2.96
C LYS A 75 -5.52 0.09 -2.23
N ILE A 76 -5.82 -0.15 -0.94
CA ILE A 76 -6.56 0.81 -0.11
C ILE A 76 -5.75 2.11 0.03
N SER A 77 -4.45 2.01 0.32
CA SER A 77 -3.57 3.19 0.42
C SER A 77 -3.51 3.98 -0.88
N GLN A 78 -3.52 3.31 -2.03
CA GLN A 78 -3.60 4.00 -3.32
C GLN A 78 -4.94 4.70 -3.47
N ALA A 79 -6.06 4.03 -3.20
CA ALA A 79 -7.38 4.63 -3.28
C ALA A 79 -7.53 5.83 -2.34
N THR A 80 -7.05 5.73 -1.10
CA THR A 80 -7.07 6.86 -0.16
C THR A 80 -6.22 8.01 -0.65
N LYS A 81 -5.01 7.77 -1.15
CA LYS A 81 -4.18 8.82 -1.76
C LYS A 81 -4.89 9.49 -2.93
N THR A 82 -5.53 8.73 -3.81
CA THR A 82 -6.32 9.29 -4.91
C THR A 82 -7.42 10.21 -4.39
N LEU A 83 -8.20 9.76 -3.41
CA LEU A 83 -9.25 10.58 -2.79
C LEU A 83 -8.68 11.84 -2.12
N TRP A 84 -7.51 11.74 -1.48
CA TRP A 84 -6.82 12.90 -0.90
C TRP A 84 -6.41 13.90 -1.98
N TYR A 85 -5.86 13.43 -3.10
CA TYR A 85 -5.51 14.29 -4.23
C TYR A 85 -6.74 14.97 -4.85
N GLU A 86 -7.85 14.25 -4.98
CA GLU A 86 -9.12 14.82 -5.45
C GLU A 86 -9.68 15.82 -4.43
N ALA A 87 -9.61 15.51 -3.14
CA ALA A 87 -10.06 16.41 -2.07
C ALA A 87 -9.28 17.73 -2.06
N GLU A 88 -7.97 17.66 -2.24
CA GLU A 88 -7.09 18.83 -2.27
C GLU A 88 -7.28 19.69 -3.54
N GLN A 89 -7.83 19.13 -4.62
CA GLN A 89 -8.22 19.90 -5.81
C GLN A 89 -9.44 20.78 -5.55
N PHE A 90 -10.29 20.45 -4.56
CA PHE A 90 -11.43 21.28 -4.23
C PHE A 90 -10.99 22.54 -3.48
N ARG A 91 -11.08 23.68 -4.18
CA ARG A 91 -11.00 24.99 -3.56
C ARG A 91 -12.35 25.33 -2.97
N VAL A 92 -12.41 25.47 -1.64
CA VAL A 92 -13.63 25.85 -0.91
C VAL A 92 -14.29 27.12 -1.48
N PRO A 93 -13.54 28.18 -1.87
CA PRO A 93 -14.16 29.36 -2.51
C PRO A 93 -14.88 29.02 -3.82
N ASP A 94 -14.26 28.22 -4.68
CA ASP A 94 -14.85 27.85 -5.99
C ASP A 94 -16.13 27.01 -5.80
N LEU A 95 -16.14 26.10 -4.82
CA LEU A 95 -17.35 25.35 -4.45
C LEU A 95 -18.46 26.27 -3.94
N TRP A 96 -18.13 27.30 -3.16
CA TRP A 96 -19.09 28.28 -2.68
C TRP A 96 -19.63 29.17 -3.81
N HIS A 97 -18.79 29.57 -4.76
CA HIS A 97 -19.24 30.29 -5.96
C HIS A 97 -20.19 29.45 -6.82
N ILE A 98 -20.03 28.13 -6.87
CA ILE A 98 -20.97 27.22 -7.56
C ILE A 98 -22.27 27.05 -6.75
N ALA A 99 -22.19 26.95 -5.43
CA ALA A 99 -23.33 26.68 -4.55
C ALA A 99 -24.19 27.93 -4.22
N SER A 100 -23.61 29.14 -4.26
CA SER A 100 -24.30 30.36 -3.85
C SER A 100 -25.45 30.78 -4.78
N PRO A 101 -25.38 30.72 -6.13
CA PRO A 101 -26.50 31.09 -6.99
C PRO A 101 -27.76 30.22 -6.81
N PRO A 102 -27.70 28.87 -6.76
CA PRO A 102 -28.90 28.08 -6.50
C PRO A 102 -29.44 28.30 -5.08
N ARG A 103 -28.59 28.53 -4.07
CA ARG A 103 -29.01 28.87 -2.70
C ARG A 103 -29.80 30.19 -2.68
N GLN A 104 -29.29 31.24 -3.33
CA GLN A 104 -30.01 32.52 -3.46
C GLN A 104 -31.34 32.36 -4.21
N LYS A 105 -31.39 31.52 -5.24
CA LYS A 105 -32.62 31.22 -5.98
C LYS A 105 -33.68 30.56 -5.09
N VAL A 106 -33.28 29.62 -4.23
CA VAL A 106 -34.18 28.99 -3.25
C VAL A 106 -34.71 30.02 -2.26
N LEU A 107 -33.87 30.90 -1.73
CA LEU A 107 -34.29 31.97 -0.83
C LEU A 107 -35.27 32.94 -1.50
N ALA A 108 -34.98 33.33 -2.74
CA ALA A 108 -35.88 34.17 -3.53
C ALA A 108 -37.23 33.49 -3.80
N MET A 109 -37.25 32.18 -4.08
CA MET A 109 -38.49 31.41 -4.25
C MET A 109 -39.25 31.26 -2.92
N ARG A 110 -38.56 31.03 -1.81
CA ARG A 110 -39.14 30.97 -0.45
C ARG A 110 -39.82 32.31 -0.12
N GLN A 111 -39.17 33.42 -0.41
CA GLN A 111 -39.73 34.76 -0.23
C GLN A 111 -40.96 34.98 -1.11
N LYS A 112 -40.99 34.47 -2.35
CA LYS A 112 -42.17 34.57 -3.24
C LYS A 112 -43.36 33.74 -2.75
N LEU A 113 -43.12 32.53 -2.25
CA LEU A 113 -44.17 31.59 -1.84
C LEU A 113 -44.74 31.89 -0.45
N PHE A 114 -43.88 32.23 0.51
CA PHE A 114 -44.26 32.44 1.90
C PHE A 114 -44.31 33.91 2.31
N GLY A 115 -43.92 34.83 1.42
CA GLY A 115 -43.72 36.25 1.73
C GLY A 115 -42.44 36.52 2.52
N THR A 116 -42.03 37.79 2.59
CA THR A 116 -41.09 38.25 3.61
C THR A 116 -41.77 38.10 4.98
N GLY A 117 -41.24 37.21 5.83
CA GLY A 117 -41.83 36.87 7.14
C GLY A 117 -42.42 38.08 7.86
N GLY A 118 -43.66 37.95 8.32
CA GLY A 118 -44.65 39.03 8.52
C GLY A 118 -44.24 40.26 9.32
N ARG A 119 -45.02 40.63 10.35
CA ARG A 119 -44.71 41.81 11.17
C ARG A 119 -43.39 41.59 11.92
N ARG A 120 -42.55 42.63 11.98
CA ARG A 120 -41.34 42.65 12.81
C ARG A 120 -41.76 42.54 14.28
N PHE A 121 -41.22 41.55 14.97
CA PHE A 121 -41.42 41.40 16.40
C PHE A 121 -40.39 42.26 17.17
N PRO A 122 -40.79 42.88 18.29
CA PRO A 122 -39.85 43.54 19.19
C PRO A 122 -38.93 42.51 19.87
N GLN A 123 -37.75 42.96 20.29
CA GLN A 123 -36.71 42.11 20.84
C GLN A 123 -37.21 41.37 22.10
N GLY A 124 -36.99 40.05 22.15
CA GLY A 124 -37.44 39.16 23.23
C GLY A 124 -38.82 38.51 23.03
N VAL A 125 -39.62 38.98 22.06
CA VAL A 125 -40.93 38.36 21.76
C VAL A 125 -40.75 37.20 20.78
N HIS A 126 -41.28 36.02 21.11
CA HIS A 126 -41.12 34.76 20.36
C HIS A 126 -39.64 34.34 20.11
N GLY A 127 -38.70 34.82 20.93
CA GLY A 127 -37.26 34.57 20.74
C GLY A 127 -36.58 35.49 19.73
N ALA A 128 -37.28 36.52 19.23
CA ALA A 128 -36.72 37.50 18.29
C ALA A 128 -35.53 38.23 18.90
N HIS A 129 -34.39 38.22 18.20
CA HIS A 129 -33.16 38.81 18.68
C HIS A 129 -32.31 39.36 17.54
N GLY A 130 -31.65 40.50 17.77
CA GLY A 130 -30.72 41.11 16.82
C GLY A 130 -31.35 41.38 15.45
N ARG A 131 -30.86 40.67 14.42
CA ARG A 131 -31.36 40.75 13.04
C ARG A 131 -32.52 39.78 12.75
N PHE A 132 -32.66 38.72 13.55
CA PHE A 132 -33.71 37.69 13.41
C PHE A 132 -35.00 38.10 14.12
N ASN A 133 -35.78 38.97 13.47
CA ASN A 133 -36.97 39.58 14.07
C ASN A 133 -38.28 39.24 13.34
N ARG A 134 -38.24 38.32 12.37
CA ARG A 134 -39.40 37.93 11.55
C ARG A 134 -39.65 36.44 11.68
N VAL A 135 -40.91 36.04 11.72
CA VAL A 135 -41.30 34.63 11.71
C VAL A 135 -41.71 34.24 10.29
N GLN A 136 -41.14 33.15 9.77
CA GLN A 136 -41.51 32.56 8.49
C GLN A 136 -41.86 31.08 8.68
N LYS A 137 -42.92 30.63 8.01
CA LYS A 137 -43.25 29.20 7.93
C LYS A 137 -42.36 28.52 6.92
N THR A 138 -41.73 27.42 7.33
CA THR A 138 -40.98 26.55 6.42
C THR A 138 -41.92 25.57 5.71
N LEU A 139 -41.42 24.89 4.67
CA LEU A 139 -42.14 23.83 3.96
C LEU A 139 -42.58 22.70 4.90
N ASP A 140 -41.84 22.46 5.98
CA ASP A 140 -42.16 21.46 7.00
C ASP A 140 -43.32 21.87 7.93
N GLY A 141 -43.93 23.04 7.70
CA GLY A 141 -44.99 23.59 8.54
C GLY A 141 -44.51 24.17 9.87
N ARG A 142 -43.20 24.17 10.13
CA ARG A 142 -42.59 24.75 11.35
C ARG A 142 -42.36 26.25 11.16
N GLU A 143 -42.54 27.00 12.23
CA GLU A 143 -42.23 28.44 12.26
C GLU A 143 -40.78 28.63 12.71
N ARG A 144 -39.99 29.40 11.95
CA ARG A 144 -38.61 29.76 12.29
C ARG A 144 -38.43 31.28 12.29
N LEU A 145 -37.49 31.74 13.10
CA LEU A 145 -37.05 33.14 13.10
C LEU A 145 -36.05 33.36 11.97
N VAL A 146 -36.22 34.49 11.30
CA VAL A 146 -35.60 34.80 10.02
C VAL A 146 -35.23 36.29 9.97
N ASP A 147 -34.14 36.61 9.28
CA ASP A 147 -33.70 37.99 9.02
C ASP A 147 -34.57 38.66 7.94
N SER A 148 -34.34 39.95 7.72
CA SER A 148 -34.85 40.78 6.65
C SER A 148 -34.78 40.14 5.25
N GLU A 149 -33.73 39.34 5.00
CA GLU A 149 -33.47 38.63 3.73
C GLU A 149 -34.11 37.24 3.61
N GLY A 150 -34.83 36.75 4.63
CA GLY A 150 -35.39 35.40 4.56
C GLY A 150 -34.44 34.29 5.03
N LYS A 151 -33.29 34.66 5.64
CA LYS A 151 -32.27 33.74 6.16
C LYS A 151 -32.46 33.38 7.63
N THR A 152 -32.29 32.10 7.98
CA THR A 152 -32.30 31.65 9.39
C THR A 152 -30.95 31.87 10.06
N GLU A 153 -30.92 31.84 11.39
CA GLU A 153 -29.69 31.98 12.19
C GLU A 153 -28.59 31.00 11.75
N SER A 154 -28.95 29.72 11.58
CA SER A 154 -28.05 28.69 11.05
C SER A 154 -27.52 28.99 9.65
N GLU A 155 -28.34 29.56 8.77
CA GLU A 155 -27.95 29.90 7.40
C GLU A 155 -26.97 31.09 7.38
N VAL A 156 -27.15 32.05 8.30
CA VAL A 156 -26.25 33.20 8.48
C VAL A 156 -24.95 32.80 9.17
N GLU A 157 -24.99 31.88 10.13
CA GLU A 157 -23.78 31.33 10.78
C GLU A 157 -22.92 30.53 9.81
N GLU A 158 -23.51 29.79 8.88
CA GLU A 158 -22.80 29.14 7.79
C GLU A 158 -22.13 30.15 6.85
N GLU A 159 -22.83 31.24 6.51
CA GLU A 159 -22.30 32.30 5.64
C GLU A 159 -21.19 33.10 6.35
N ARG A 160 -21.30 33.36 7.65
CA ARG A 160 -20.25 34.06 8.43
C ARG A 160 -18.95 33.29 8.56
N LYS A 161 -18.97 31.97 8.35
CA LYS A 161 -17.75 31.16 8.27
C LYS A 161 -17.02 31.37 6.94
N ILE A 162 -17.51 32.21 6.04
CA ILE A 162 -16.96 32.46 4.71
C ILE A 162 -16.93 33.98 4.49
N ASP A 163 -15.75 34.55 4.26
CA ASP A 163 -15.55 35.97 3.94
C ASP A 163 -16.17 36.35 2.58
N GLU A 164 -16.32 37.65 2.32
CA GLU A 164 -16.88 38.19 1.06
C GLU A 164 -16.09 37.75 -0.19
N ASP A 165 -14.82 37.38 -0.03
CA ASP A 165 -13.94 36.81 -1.07
C ASP A 165 -14.06 35.26 -1.21
N GLY A 166 -15.04 34.63 -0.54
CA GLY A 166 -15.24 33.18 -0.55
C GLY A 166 -14.24 32.40 0.31
N VAL A 167 -13.39 33.08 1.08
CA VAL A 167 -12.38 32.46 1.96
C VAL A 167 -13.05 31.96 3.23
N PHE A 168 -12.91 30.68 3.56
CA PHE A 168 -13.45 30.14 4.80
C PHE A 168 -12.71 30.73 6.01
N ILE A 169 -13.39 31.56 6.79
CA ILE A 169 -12.92 32.06 8.08
C ILE A 169 -13.15 30.92 9.08
N SER A 170 -12.10 30.18 9.39
CA SER A 170 -12.15 29.27 10.53
C SER A 170 -12.41 30.10 11.79
N PRO A 171 -13.38 29.75 12.64
CA PRO A 171 -13.48 30.38 13.95
C PRO A 171 -12.11 30.22 14.64
N PRO A 172 -11.62 31.24 15.38
CA PRO A 172 -10.40 31.08 16.15
C PRO A 172 -10.60 29.82 17.01
N LYS A 173 -9.74 28.82 16.82
CA LYS A 173 -9.67 27.71 17.75
C LYS A 173 -9.40 28.36 19.10
N GLU A 174 -10.36 28.29 20.01
CA GLU A 174 -10.08 28.51 21.41
C GLU A 174 -9.07 27.41 21.78
N ASP A 175 -7.81 27.82 21.85
CA ASP A 175 -6.70 27.04 22.35
C ASP A 175 -7.00 26.71 23.82
N VAL A 176 -7.78 25.64 24.04
CA VAL A 176 -7.64 24.87 25.26
C VAL A 176 -6.36 24.07 25.08
N GLU A 177 -5.29 24.64 25.61
CA GLU A 177 -4.03 23.98 25.92
C GLU A 177 -4.31 22.61 26.54
N ASP A 178 -4.14 21.56 25.75
CA ASP A 178 -3.60 20.30 26.26
C ASP A 178 -2.51 19.87 25.29
N VAL A 179 -1.29 20.25 25.66
CA VAL A 179 -0.04 19.95 24.97
C VAL A 179 0.18 18.45 25.03
N VAL A 180 -0.11 17.77 23.93
CA VAL A 180 0.58 16.52 23.58
C VAL A 180 1.30 16.75 22.26
N GLU A 181 2.58 17.11 22.39
CA GLU A 181 3.54 17.20 21.30
C GLU A 181 3.65 15.83 20.62
N HIS A 182 2.94 15.65 19.50
CA HIS A 182 3.21 14.56 18.58
C HIS A 182 4.22 15.04 17.52
N PRO A 183 5.41 14.42 17.41
CA PRO A 183 6.49 14.89 16.55
C PRO A 183 6.20 14.45 15.10
N SER A 184 5.56 15.31 14.31
CA SER A 184 5.19 15.01 12.91
C SER A 184 6.01 15.75 11.86
N ILE A 185 7.19 16.28 12.23
CA ILE A 185 8.20 16.67 11.26
C ILE A 185 9.10 15.47 11.01
N LYS A 186 8.88 14.81 9.86
CA LYS A 186 9.76 13.74 9.34
C LYS A 186 11.21 14.20 9.40
N PRO A 187 12.13 13.39 9.92
CA PRO A 187 13.46 13.89 10.17
C PRO A 187 14.28 13.90 8.87
N MET A 188 14.71 15.10 8.47
CA MET A 188 15.50 15.40 7.27
C MET A 188 16.84 14.65 7.16
N TRP A 189 17.27 13.95 8.22
CA TRP A 189 18.49 13.12 8.18
C TRP A 189 18.34 11.90 7.26
N LEU A 190 17.14 11.34 7.14
CA LEU A 190 16.90 10.16 6.27
C LEU A 190 17.08 10.53 4.79
N LEU A 191 16.55 11.69 4.38
CA LEU A 191 16.76 12.26 3.04
C LEU A 191 18.24 12.56 2.79
N ARG A 192 18.96 13.12 3.78
CA ARG A 192 20.40 13.35 3.66
C ARG A 192 21.21 12.07 3.52
N PHE A 193 20.83 10.99 4.20
CA PHE A 193 21.50 9.69 4.10
C PHE A 193 21.42 9.10 2.69
N PHE A 194 20.23 9.09 2.07
CA PHE A 194 20.05 8.59 0.69
C PHE A 194 20.71 9.47 -0.37
N THR A 195 20.73 10.80 -0.19
CA THR A 195 21.44 11.69 -1.12
C THR A 195 22.97 11.59 -1.02
N SER A 196 23.51 11.26 0.17
CA SER A 196 24.96 11.11 0.37
C SER A 196 25.54 9.85 -0.29
N TRP A 197 24.72 8.81 -0.48
CA TRP A 197 25.14 7.53 -1.06
C TRP A 197 25.31 7.59 -2.60
N VAL A 198 24.61 8.51 -3.28
CA VAL A 198 24.70 8.69 -4.74
C VAL A 198 26.04 9.34 -5.17
N ASN A 199 26.74 10.00 -4.25
CA ASN A 199 28.05 10.62 -4.52
C ASN A 199 29.26 9.67 -4.38
N TRP A 200 29.03 8.36 -4.19
CA TRP A 200 30.07 7.33 -4.14
C TRP A 200 30.13 6.49 -5.43
N ARG A 201 29.75 7.05 -6.57
CA ARG A 201 30.20 6.50 -7.86
C ARG A 201 31.63 6.98 -8.09
N PRO A 202 32.63 6.08 -8.18
CA PRO A 202 33.98 6.50 -8.53
C PRO A 202 33.92 7.12 -9.93
N SER A 203 34.36 8.38 -10.03
CA SER A 203 34.79 8.96 -11.29
C SER A 203 35.92 8.06 -11.80
N ALA A 204 35.57 7.15 -12.71
CA ALA A 204 36.53 6.41 -13.51
C ALA A 204 37.37 7.45 -14.25
N GLY A 205 38.68 7.44 -13.96
CA GLY A 205 39.63 8.43 -14.44
C GLY A 205 39.56 8.61 -15.94
N SER A 206 39.31 9.84 -16.37
CA SER A 206 39.65 10.32 -17.71
C SER A 206 41.15 10.69 -17.72
N GLY A 207 41.99 9.67 -17.77
CA GLY A 207 43.32 9.77 -18.34
C GLY A 207 43.19 9.55 -19.84
N ASP A 208 43.00 10.63 -20.58
CA ASP A 208 42.96 10.65 -22.04
C ASP A 208 44.38 10.91 -22.55
N ASP A 209 45.13 9.82 -22.78
CA ASP A 209 46.38 9.84 -23.54
C ASP A 209 46.39 8.62 -24.49
N GLY A 210 46.10 8.93 -25.76
CA GLY A 210 46.63 8.30 -26.97
C GLY A 210 46.75 6.77 -27.06
N GLY A 211 45.94 6.15 -27.93
CA GLY A 211 46.31 4.85 -28.50
C GLY A 211 45.20 4.08 -29.17
N VAL A 212 45.05 4.31 -30.48
CA VAL A 212 44.77 3.33 -31.55
C VAL A 212 44.35 1.93 -31.08
N PHE A 213 43.18 1.42 -31.51
CA PHE A 213 43.02 0.13 -32.22
C PHE A 213 41.54 -0.14 -32.59
N ALA A 214 41.30 -0.10 -33.91
CA ALA A 214 40.40 -0.91 -34.74
C ALA A 214 39.13 -1.60 -34.13
N ASN A 215 37.98 -1.28 -34.74
CA ASN A 215 36.86 -2.21 -35.03
C ASN A 215 37.37 -3.56 -35.61
N PRO A 216 36.65 -4.72 -35.59
CA PRO A 216 35.18 -4.85 -35.66
C PRO A 216 34.59 -6.04 -34.86
N PHE A 217 33.25 -6.14 -34.81
CA PHE A 217 32.41 -7.36 -35.00
C PHE A 217 31.11 -7.26 -34.18
N ILE A 218 30.03 -6.99 -34.89
CA ILE A 218 28.65 -7.28 -34.48
C ILE A 218 28.23 -8.50 -35.30
N LEU A 219 27.89 -9.58 -34.60
CA LEU A 219 26.96 -10.63 -35.01
C LEU A 219 26.07 -10.89 -33.79
#